data_AF-A0AAU9DU53-F1
#
_entry.id   AF-A0AAU9DU53-F1
#
_cell.length_a   1.000
_cell.length_b   1.000
_cell.length_c   1.000
_cell.angle_alpha   90.00
_cell.angle_beta   90.00
_cell.angle_gamma   90.00
#
_symmetry.space_group_name_H-M   'P 1'
#
loop_
_entity.id
_entity.type
_entity.pdbx_description
1 polymer ?
#
loop_
_entity_poly.entity_id
_entity_poly.type
_entity_poly.pdbx_seq_one_letter_code
_entity_poly.pdbx_strand_id
1 'polypeptide(L)'
;MKNIKFIENFIEKLKNIVSFETILNESFEMLKKEYNIKKIAFYKYDEKNDIYKKNIAIQCEGKKLYKELNDIDCINNGHKHILNVRGKKYGVIIFEKEFPVLKPFISMLELAIERIALSGHIINFDEEIEFEKEYLKEILDIERKRNQKFILLICEIDYYIDYESQKQLNIPIQKFNEIINKIDDNIKESDIVIRYMHNKIAILLNKISVEELHTVLERIKNLVELKNYEDSSVIKLNYGYSIFEGNKSIENLMEEAEKNIKKKLKIERWLKNL
;
A
#
# COMPACT_ATOMS: atom_id res chain seq x y z
N MET A 1 -9.39 35.50 15.52
CA MET A 1 -10.70 35.16 16.13
C MET A 1 -11.47 34.06 15.39
N LYS A 2 -11.49 33.97 14.05
CA LYS A 2 -12.18 32.89 13.31
C LYS A 2 -11.69 31.47 13.70
N ASN A 3 -10.39 31.29 13.88
CA ASN A 3 -9.82 29.97 14.22
C ASN A 3 -10.22 29.45 15.61
N ILE A 4 -10.45 30.31 16.61
CA ILE A 4 -10.79 29.87 17.98
C ILE A 4 -12.21 29.29 18.02
N LYS A 5 -13.19 29.97 17.41
CA LYS A 5 -14.57 29.46 17.31
C LYS A 5 -14.67 28.17 16.49
N PHE A 6 -13.83 28.01 15.47
CA PHE A 6 -13.72 26.76 14.72
C PHE A 6 -13.25 25.60 15.61
N ILE A 7 -12.22 25.84 16.42
CA ILE A 7 -11.65 24.85 17.34
C ILE A 7 -12.67 24.43 18.40
N GLU A 8 -13.37 25.40 19.00
CA GLU A 8 -14.39 25.14 20.03
C GLU A 8 -15.54 24.29 19.48
N ASN A 9 -16.08 24.65 18.31
CA ASN A 9 -17.15 23.89 17.64
C ASN A 9 -16.72 22.46 17.28
N PHE A 10 -15.47 22.29 16.85
CA PHE A 10 -14.94 20.97 16.51
C PHE A 10 -14.80 20.09 17.75
N ILE A 11 -14.21 20.61 18.83
CA ILE A 11 -14.07 19.88 20.10
C ILE A 11 -15.44 19.46 20.64
N GLU A 12 -16.45 20.32 20.53
CA GLU A 12 -17.81 20.03 20.98
C GLU A 12 -18.47 18.89 20.17
N LYS A 13 -18.25 18.84 18.85
CA LYS A 13 -18.69 17.72 18.01
C LYS A 13 -17.99 16.42 18.39
N LEU A 14 -16.67 16.44 18.60
CA LEU A 14 -15.90 15.25 18.96
C LEU A 14 -16.34 14.60 20.28
N LYS A 15 -16.90 15.36 21.22
CA LYS A 15 -17.34 14.84 22.53
C LYS A 15 -18.45 13.79 22.42
N ASN A 16 -19.21 13.78 21.32
CA ASN A 16 -20.38 12.91 21.14
C ASN A 16 -20.13 11.76 20.14
N ILE A 17 -18.91 11.65 19.60
CA ILE A 17 -18.59 10.67 18.56
C ILE A 17 -18.00 9.39 19.20
N VAL A 18 -18.52 8.23 18.76
CA VAL A 18 -18.27 6.93 19.40
C VAL A 18 -17.12 6.15 18.75
N SER A 19 -16.67 6.50 17.54
CA SER A 19 -15.60 5.79 16.82
C SER A 19 -14.51 6.71 16.26
N PHE A 20 -13.28 6.19 16.22
CA PHE A 20 -12.10 6.86 15.64
C PHE A 20 -12.33 7.32 14.20
N GLU A 21 -12.98 6.46 13.42
CA GLU A 21 -13.25 6.67 12.00
C GLU A 21 -14.21 7.84 11.78
N THR A 22 -15.27 7.95 12.60
CA THR A 22 -16.18 9.09 12.53
C THR A 22 -15.49 10.40 12.93
N ILE A 23 -14.58 10.35 13.92
CA ILE A 23 -13.77 11.52 14.30
C ILE A 23 -12.87 11.95 13.15
N LEU A 24 -12.16 11.01 12.51
CA LEU A 24 -11.31 11.30 11.36
C LEU A 24 -12.13 11.87 10.19
N ASN A 25 -13.26 11.25 9.86
CA ASN A 25 -14.13 11.69 8.76
C ASN A 25 -14.72 13.09 9.01
N GLU A 26 -15.17 13.39 10.23
CA GLU A 26 -15.68 14.73 10.55
C GLU A 26 -14.57 15.79 10.55
N SER A 27 -13.41 15.47 11.13
CA SER A 27 -12.22 16.34 11.07
C SER A 27 -11.88 16.71 9.64
N PHE A 28 -11.97 15.70 8.79
CA PHE A 28 -11.61 15.79 7.40
C PHE A 28 -12.62 16.60 6.57
N GLU A 29 -13.92 16.38 6.75
CA GLU A 29 -14.96 17.21 6.12
C GLU A 29 -14.88 18.67 6.57
N MET A 30 -14.50 18.93 7.82
CA MET A 30 -14.29 20.29 8.30
C MET A 30 -13.07 20.96 7.67
N LEU A 31 -11.96 20.24 7.51
CA LEU A 31 -10.79 20.74 6.81
C LEU A 31 -11.03 21.00 5.32
N LYS A 32 -11.75 20.10 4.65
CA LYS A 32 -12.20 20.30 3.26
C LYS A 32 -12.96 21.60 3.11
N LYS A 33 -13.85 21.89 4.05
CA LYS A 33 -14.70 23.08 4.01
C LYS A 33 -13.94 24.37 4.30
N GLU A 34 -13.08 24.38 5.32
CA GLU A 34 -12.48 25.62 5.84
C GLU A 34 -11.17 25.99 5.12
N TYR A 35 -10.36 24.99 4.78
CA TYR A 35 -9.02 25.20 4.23
C TYR A 35 -8.87 24.66 2.80
N ASN A 36 -9.98 24.19 2.21
CA ASN A 36 -9.98 23.52 0.92
C ASN A 36 -9.03 22.30 0.88
N ILE A 37 -8.72 21.72 2.05
CA ILE A 37 -7.84 20.56 2.18
C ILE A 37 -8.62 19.35 1.72
N LYS A 38 -8.25 18.80 0.57
CA LYS A 38 -9.09 17.78 -0.05
C LYS A 38 -8.87 16.38 0.51
N LYS A 39 -7.67 15.98 1.02
CA LYS A 39 -7.28 14.67 1.63
C LYS A 39 -6.15 14.75 2.71
N ILE A 40 -6.12 13.82 3.69
CA ILE A 40 -5.08 13.66 4.77
C ILE A 40 -4.55 12.21 4.76
N ALA A 41 -3.27 12.00 5.09
CA ALA A 41 -2.64 10.69 5.27
C ALA A 41 -2.19 10.45 6.72
N PHE A 42 -2.39 9.23 7.22
CA PHE A 42 -1.92 8.78 8.53
C PHE A 42 -0.92 7.63 8.37
N TYR A 43 0.19 7.71 9.09
CA TYR A 43 1.26 6.72 9.11
C TYR A 43 1.40 6.15 10.53
N LYS A 44 1.79 4.89 10.65
CA LYS A 44 2.22 4.31 11.92
C LYS A 44 3.73 4.39 12.00
N TYR A 45 4.29 5.03 13.02
CA TYR A 45 5.75 5.17 13.13
C TYR A 45 6.32 3.97 13.89
N ASP A 46 7.28 3.28 13.27
CA ASP A 46 7.98 2.16 13.87
C ASP A 46 9.31 2.63 14.45
N GLU A 47 9.33 2.85 15.77
CA GLU A 47 10.50 3.36 16.49
C GLU A 47 11.75 2.49 16.35
N LYS A 48 11.59 1.17 16.26
CA LYS A 48 12.74 0.25 16.24
C LYS A 48 13.50 0.33 14.93
N ASN A 49 12.81 0.72 13.87
CA ASN A 49 13.36 0.74 12.52
C ASN A 49 13.50 2.17 11.96
N ASP A 50 13.06 3.19 12.70
CA ASP A 50 12.97 4.59 12.25
C ASP A 50 12.23 4.76 10.92
N ILE A 51 11.17 3.98 10.72
CA ILE A 51 10.42 3.93 9.46
C ILE A 51 8.95 4.26 9.73
N TYR A 52 8.37 5.08 8.86
CA TYR A 52 6.93 5.30 8.78
C TYR A 52 6.29 4.15 7.98
N LYS A 53 5.50 3.30 8.62
CA LYS A 53 4.67 2.29 7.96
C LYS A 53 3.38 2.98 7.47
N LYS A 54 3.20 2.98 6.15
CA LYS A 54 2.12 3.66 5.42
C LYS A 54 0.80 2.94 5.70
N ASN A 55 -0.16 3.60 6.34
CA ASN A 55 -1.49 3.03 6.57
C ASN A 55 -2.53 3.59 5.58
N ILE A 56 -2.49 4.88 5.21
CA ILE A 56 -3.41 5.49 4.23
C ILE A 56 -2.69 6.62 3.50
N ALA A 57 -2.74 6.67 2.17
CA ALA A 57 -2.16 7.76 1.37
C ALA A 57 -3.15 8.28 0.33
N ILE A 58 -3.23 9.60 0.16
CA ILE A 58 -4.07 10.15 -0.89
C ILE A 58 -3.61 11.49 -1.48
N GLN A 59 -4.01 11.68 -2.74
CA GLN A 59 -3.42 12.54 -3.78
C GLN A 59 -4.20 13.85 -4.07
N CYS A 60 -3.52 14.83 -4.68
CA CYS A 60 -4.07 16.11 -5.18
C CYS A 60 -3.93 16.24 -6.72
N GLU A 61 -4.80 17.02 -7.38
CA GLU A 61 -4.55 17.53 -8.74
C GLU A 61 -4.53 19.08 -8.78
N GLY A 62 -3.46 19.60 -9.39
CA GLY A 62 -3.19 21.02 -9.64
C GLY A 62 -1.75 21.23 -10.12
N LYS A 63 -1.50 20.91 -11.40
CA LYS A 63 -0.21 20.84 -12.15
C LYS A 63 0.66 19.60 -11.89
N LYS A 64 0.87 18.85 -12.98
CA LYS A 64 1.75 17.68 -13.17
C LYS A 64 2.95 17.63 -12.21
N LEU A 65 2.81 16.83 -11.15
CA LEU A 65 3.92 16.13 -10.51
C LEU A 65 3.49 14.66 -10.43
N TYR A 66 3.78 13.93 -11.51
CA TYR A 66 3.71 12.47 -11.53
C TYR A 66 5.10 11.97 -11.91
N LYS A 67 6.00 12.06 -10.94
CA LYS A 67 7.10 11.13 -10.72
C LYS A 67 7.35 11.15 -9.21
N GLU A 68 7.53 9.97 -8.65
CA GLU A 68 8.03 9.70 -7.30
C GLU A 68 7.08 10.01 -6.11
N LEU A 69 6.23 9.03 -5.78
CA LEU A 69 5.78 8.80 -4.39
C LEU A 69 6.51 7.61 -3.74
N ASN A 70 7.51 7.06 -4.42
CA ASN A 70 8.41 6.02 -3.90
C ASN A 70 9.69 6.59 -3.29
N ASP A 71 9.94 7.89 -3.42
CA ASP A 71 11.13 8.49 -2.84
C ASP A 71 10.93 8.90 -1.39
N ILE A 72 11.90 8.50 -0.58
CA ILE A 72 12.25 9.04 0.74
C ILE A 72 12.23 10.59 0.74
N ASP A 73 12.39 11.23 -0.42
CA ASP A 73 12.37 12.69 -0.59
C ASP A 73 10.99 13.37 -0.47
N CYS A 74 9.87 12.70 -0.79
CA CYS A 74 8.55 13.25 -0.48
C CYS A 74 8.34 13.30 1.04
N ILE A 75 8.75 12.26 1.75
CA ILE A 75 8.75 12.22 3.21
C ILE A 75 9.61 13.37 3.76
N ASN A 76 10.75 13.70 3.13
CA ASN A 76 11.65 14.78 3.55
C ASN A 76 11.12 16.21 3.32
N ASN A 77 10.21 16.41 2.37
CA ASN A 77 9.63 17.71 2.04
C ASN A 77 8.32 18.04 2.76
N GLY A 78 7.70 17.06 3.42
CA GLY A 78 6.53 17.25 4.29
C GLY A 78 6.94 17.58 5.72
N HIS A 79 6.08 18.33 6.44
CA HIS A 79 6.29 18.50 7.87
C HIS A 79 5.90 17.20 8.60
N LYS A 80 6.90 16.54 9.16
CA LYS A 80 6.76 15.28 9.91
C LYS A 80 6.37 15.59 11.35
N HIS A 81 5.22 15.07 11.77
CA HIS A 81 4.82 15.06 13.17
C HIS A 81 4.79 13.63 13.68
N ILE A 82 5.40 13.40 14.84
CA ILE A 82 5.33 12.12 15.53
C ILE A 82 4.44 12.30 16.74
N LEU A 83 3.28 11.66 16.72
CA LEU A 83 2.30 11.68 17.78
C LEU A 83 2.60 10.55 18.73
N ASN A 84 2.90 10.85 20.00
CA ASN A 84 3.05 9.82 21.02
C ASN A 84 1.73 9.65 21.75
N VAL A 85 1.14 8.47 21.63
CA VAL A 85 -0.15 8.14 22.22
C VAL A 85 0.00 6.86 23.02
N ARG A 86 -0.03 6.98 24.35
CA ARG A 86 0.18 5.87 25.32
C ARG A 86 1.47 5.06 25.07
N GLY A 87 2.56 5.73 24.69
CA GLY A 87 3.84 5.07 24.41
C GLY A 87 3.91 4.39 23.04
N LYS A 88 2.92 4.59 22.17
CA LYS A 88 2.96 4.21 20.75
C LYS A 88 3.08 5.47 19.91
N LYS A 89 4.07 5.51 19.01
CA LYS A 89 4.28 6.64 18.11
C LYS A 89 3.55 6.46 16.77
N TYR A 90 2.87 7.50 16.32
CA TYR A 90 2.16 7.58 15.04
C TYR A 90 2.76 8.71 14.22
N GLY A 91 2.91 8.52 12.91
CA GLY A 91 3.42 9.55 12.02
C GLY A 91 2.30 10.28 11.29
N VAL A 92 2.34 11.59 11.29
CA VAL A 92 1.50 12.41 10.41
C VAL A 92 2.43 13.20 9.50
N ILE A 93 2.29 13.01 8.20
CA ILE A 93 3.05 13.77 7.20
C ILE A 93 2.07 14.69 6.51
N ILE A 94 2.31 15.99 6.64
CA ILE A 94 1.46 17.02 6.05
C ILE A 94 2.22 17.70 4.93
N PHE A 95 1.63 17.63 3.73
CA PHE A 95 2.19 18.17 2.51
C PHE A 95 1.46 19.48 2.18
N GLU A 96 1.92 20.63 2.69
CA GLU A 96 1.62 21.93 2.06
C GLU A 96 2.44 23.12 2.61
N LYS A 97 2.61 24.13 1.75
CA LYS A 97 3.48 25.32 1.88
C LYS A 97 3.06 26.35 2.96
N GLU A 98 1.93 26.18 3.64
CA GLU A 98 1.38 27.17 4.59
C GLU A 98 1.23 26.62 6.03
N PHE A 99 2.34 26.09 6.55
CA PHE A 99 2.44 25.45 7.86
C PHE A 99 1.91 26.23 9.08
N PRO A 100 2.00 27.58 9.19
CA PRO A 100 1.55 28.29 10.38
C PRO A 100 0.04 28.17 10.65
N VAL A 101 -0.76 27.95 9.61
CA VAL A 101 -2.22 27.88 9.69
C VAL A 101 -2.69 26.51 10.17
N LEU A 102 -1.94 25.46 9.85
CA LEU A 102 -2.30 24.07 10.14
C LEU A 102 -1.85 23.60 11.53
N LYS A 103 -0.84 24.25 12.15
CA LYS A 103 -0.29 23.84 13.46
C LYS A 103 -1.35 23.63 14.56
N PRO A 104 -2.34 24.54 14.76
CA PRO A 104 -3.38 24.31 15.77
C PRO A 104 -4.24 23.08 15.49
N PHE A 105 -4.46 22.77 14.20
CA PHE A 105 -5.25 21.63 13.78
C PHE A 105 -4.48 20.31 13.93
N ILE A 106 -3.18 20.30 13.63
CA ILE A 106 -2.31 19.15 13.92
C ILE A 106 -2.44 18.81 15.39
N SER A 107 -2.19 19.77 16.28
CA SER A 107 -2.32 19.61 17.74
C SER A 107 -3.69 19.07 18.18
N MET A 108 -4.77 19.40 17.47
CA MET A 108 -6.10 18.85 17.73
C MET A 108 -6.27 17.41 17.27
N LEU A 109 -5.73 17.03 16.10
CA LEU A 109 -5.67 15.63 15.69
C LEU A 109 -4.84 14.81 16.68
N GLU A 110 -3.72 15.33 17.18
CA GLU A 110 -2.92 14.65 18.21
C GLU A 110 -3.78 14.40 19.46
N LEU A 111 -4.46 15.43 19.97
CA LEU A 111 -5.37 15.33 21.12
C LEU A 111 -6.55 14.38 20.88
N ALA A 112 -7.12 14.34 19.68
CA ALA A 112 -8.24 13.47 19.34
C ALA A 112 -7.79 12.00 19.30
N ILE A 113 -6.69 11.72 18.59
CA ILE A 113 -6.07 10.39 18.52
C ILE A 113 -5.68 9.93 19.94
N GLU A 114 -5.11 10.82 20.75
CA GLU A 114 -4.76 10.54 22.14
C GLU A 114 -5.99 10.17 22.97
N ARG A 115 -7.10 10.92 22.86
CA ARG A 115 -8.35 10.64 23.58
C ARG A 115 -9.00 9.32 23.17
N ILE A 116 -8.97 8.97 21.88
CA ILE A 116 -9.55 7.72 21.38
C ILE A 116 -8.71 6.52 21.81
N ALA A 117 -7.39 6.66 21.82
CA ALA A 117 -6.53 5.65 22.39
C ALA A 117 -6.73 5.55 23.92
N LEU A 118 -7.01 6.67 24.60
CA LEU A 118 -7.30 6.71 26.04
C LEU A 118 -8.59 5.98 26.43
N SER A 119 -9.60 5.95 25.55
CA SER A 119 -10.87 5.25 25.81
C SER A 119 -10.81 3.73 25.62
N GLY A 120 -9.66 3.18 25.20
CA GLY A 120 -9.47 1.72 25.11
C GLY A 120 -9.98 1.09 23.82
N HIS A 121 -10.43 1.87 22.84
CA HIS A 121 -10.71 1.34 21.51
C HIS A 121 -9.41 0.93 20.79
N ILE A 122 -9.30 -0.36 20.50
CA ILE A 122 -8.24 -0.89 19.62
C ILE A 122 -8.70 -0.64 18.19
N ILE A 123 -7.97 0.19 17.45
CA ILE A 123 -8.17 0.36 16.01
C ILE A 123 -7.53 -0.87 15.35
N ASN A 124 -8.35 -1.82 14.91
CA ASN A 124 -7.91 -2.93 14.08
C ASN A 124 -7.80 -2.44 12.63
N PHE A 125 -6.60 -2.49 12.07
CA PHE A 125 -6.32 -2.09 10.70
C PHE A 125 -6.47 -3.28 9.72
N ASP A 126 -7.57 -4.04 9.83
CA ASP A 126 -7.87 -5.11 8.86
C ASP A 126 -8.18 -4.54 7.44
N GLU A 127 -8.28 -3.21 7.31
CA GLU A 127 -8.53 -2.44 6.09
C GLU A 127 -7.33 -2.36 5.11
N GLU A 128 -6.13 -2.78 5.52
CA GLU A 128 -4.91 -2.67 4.69
C GLU A 128 -5.03 -3.49 3.38
N ILE A 129 -5.73 -4.64 3.42
CA ILE A 129 -5.93 -5.52 2.26
C ILE A 129 -6.89 -4.91 1.24
N GLU A 130 -7.93 -4.21 1.71
CA GLU A 130 -8.95 -3.65 0.82
C GLU A 130 -8.39 -2.43 0.06
N PHE A 131 -7.55 -1.64 0.73
CA PHE A 131 -6.87 -0.51 0.10
C PHE A 131 -5.94 -0.91 -1.06
N GLU A 132 -5.09 -1.92 -0.87
CA GLU A 132 -4.13 -2.38 -1.90
C GLU A 132 -4.86 -2.87 -3.17
N LYS A 133 -5.99 -3.56 -2.97
CA LYS A 133 -6.83 -4.05 -4.06
C LYS A 133 -7.54 -2.92 -4.81
N GLU A 134 -8.11 -1.95 -4.10
CA GLU A 134 -8.74 -0.79 -4.73
C GLU A 134 -7.72 0.09 -5.47
N TYR A 135 -6.53 0.27 -4.90
CA TYR A 135 -5.44 0.99 -5.56
C TYR A 135 -5.00 0.32 -6.87
N LEU A 136 -4.88 -1.01 -6.89
CA LEU A 136 -4.61 -1.76 -8.12
C LEU A 136 -5.71 -1.54 -9.16
N LYS A 137 -6.99 -1.54 -8.76
CA LYS A 137 -8.11 -1.27 -9.68
C LYS A 137 -8.02 0.12 -10.28
N GLU A 138 -7.70 1.14 -9.49
CA GLU A 138 -7.52 2.51 -9.98
C GLU A 138 -6.41 2.58 -11.04
N ILE A 139 -5.27 1.94 -10.80
CA ILE A 139 -4.16 1.88 -11.76
C ILE A 139 -4.57 1.17 -13.05
N LEU A 140 -5.25 0.02 -12.92
CA LEU A 140 -5.74 -0.73 -14.07
C LEU A 140 -6.78 0.07 -14.87
N ASP A 141 -7.63 0.86 -14.21
CA ASP A 141 -8.60 1.71 -14.90
C ASP A 141 -7.91 2.85 -15.67
N ILE A 142 -6.84 3.43 -15.11
CA ILE A 142 -6.02 4.44 -15.78
C ILE A 142 -5.38 3.86 -17.04
N GLU A 143 -4.73 2.71 -16.96
CA GLU A 143 -4.10 2.08 -18.14
C GLU A 143 -5.14 1.60 -19.15
N ARG A 144 -6.28 1.08 -18.68
CA ARG A 144 -7.42 0.71 -19.54
C ARG A 144 -7.93 1.91 -20.33
N LYS A 145 -8.11 3.07 -19.69
CA LYS A 145 -8.54 4.32 -20.33
C LYS A 145 -7.55 4.82 -21.38
N ARG A 146 -6.27 4.53 -21.23
CA ARG A 146 -5.24 4.82 -22.26
C ARG A 146 -5.33 3.88 -23.46
N ASN A 147 -6.16 2.84 -23.39
CA ASN A 147 -6.38 1.83 -24.43
C ASN A 147 -5.07 1.21 -24.95
N GLN A 148 -4.10 1.02 -24.05
CA GLN A 148 -2.84 0.36 -24.37
C GLN A 148 -2.90 -1.11 -23.96
N LYS A 149 -2.28 -1.98 -24.76
CA LYS A 149 -2.10 -3.39 -24.37
C LYS A 149 -1.13 -3.46 -23.19
N PHE A 150 -1.53 -4.19 -22.16
CA PHE A 150 -0.70 -4.47 -20.98
C PHE A 150 -0.95 -5.90 -20.49
N ILE A 151 -0.01 -6.41 -19.71
CA ILE A 151 -0.12 -7.71 -19.04
C ILE A 151 -0.16 -7.45 -17.52
N LEU A 152 -1.22 -7.92 -16.87
CA LEU A 152 -1.28 -7.97 -15.43
C LEU A 152 -0.73 -9.32 -14.98
N LEU A 153 0.37 -9.29 -14.23
CA LEU A 153 0.96 -10.43 -13.58
C LEU A 153 0.64 -10.38 -12.09
N ILE A 154 0.05 -11.44 -11.54
CA ILE A 154 -0.08 -11.61 -10.10
C ILE A 154 0.89 -12.71 -9.70
N CYS A 155 1.78 -12.38 -8.78
CA CYS A 155 2.72 -13.29 -8.17
C CYS A 155 2.29 -13.60 -6.73
N GLU A 156 2.38 -14.85 -6.33
CA GLU A 156 2.18 -15.32 -4.96
C GLU A 156 3.49 -15.90 -4.44
N ILE A 157 3.94 -15.39 -3.30
CA ILE A 157 5.19 -15.77 -2.68
C ILE A 157 4.92 -16.82 -1.60
N ASP A 158 5.51 -18.00 -1.78
CA ASP A 158 5.60 -19.01 -0.73
C ASP A 158 6.93 -18.85 0.00
N TYR A 159 6.87 -18.84 1.32
CA TYR A 159 8.02 -18.65 2.19
C TYR A 159 8.19 -19.84 3.14
N TYR A 160 9.40 -20.41 3.16
CA TYR A 160 9.78 -21.56 3.97
C TYR A 160 11.07 -21.25 4.73
N ILE A 161 11.15 -21.52 6.04
CA ILE A 161 12.44 -21.44 6.77
C ILE A 161 13.29 -22.68 6.48
N ASP A 162 12.64 -23.83 6.32
CA ASP A 162 13.26 -25.09 5.95
C ASP A 162 12.40 -25.75 4.86
N TYR A 163 12.99 -25.96 3.69
CA TYR A 163 12.30 -26.57 2.56
C TYR A 163 11.89 -28.01 2.84
N GLU A 164 12.65 -28.75 3.64
CA GLU A 164 12.34 -30.13 4.01
C GLU A 164 11.16 -30.20 4.97
N SER A 165 11.01 -29.19 5.84
CA SER A 165 9.86 -29.09 6.75
C SER A 165 8.52 -28.91 6.02
N GLN A 166 8.55 -28.46 4.76
CA GLN A 166 7.40 -28.07 3.92
C GLN A 166 6.38 -27.14 4.59
N LYS A 167 6.71 -26.57 5.76
CA LYS A 167 5.82 -25.68 6.50
C LYS A 167 5.92 -24.29 5.92
N GLN A 168 4.91 -23.93 5.12
CA GLN A 168 4.75 -22.57 4.64
C GLN A 168 4.51 -21.64 5.82
N LEU A 169 5.23 -20.52 5.85
CA LEU A 169 5.14 -19.49 6.86
C LEU A 169 4.74 -18.16 6.22
N ASN A 170 4.27 -17.24 7.05
CA ASN A 170 4.09 -15.86 6.62
C ASN A 170 5.47 -15.24 6.39
N ILE A 171 5.66 -14.63 5.23
CA ILE A 171 6.87 -13.89 4.94
C ILE A 171 6.96 -12.66 5.84
N PRO A 172 8.12 -12.39 6.48
CA PRO A 172 8.32 -11.14 7.21
C PRO A 172 8.14 -9.92 6.30
N ILE A 173 7.43 -8.89 6.77
CA ILE A 173 7.12 -7.70 5.96
C ILE A 173 8.38 -7.01 5.40
N GLN A 174 9.47 -6.99 6.18
CA GLN A 174 10.76 -6.42 5.75
C GLN A 174 11.30 -7.15 4.52
N LYS A 175 11.23 -8.48 4.54
CA LYS A 175 11.70 -9.35 3.46
C LYS A 175 10.80 -9.26 2.24
N PHE A 176 9.49 -9.17 2.44
CA PHE A 176 8.54 -8.96 1.36
C PHE A 176 8.76 -7.62 0.66
N ASN A 177 9.04 -6.55 1.42
CA ASN A 177 9.39 -5.24 0.85
C ASN A 177 10.73 -5.28 0.12
N GLU A 178 11.72 -6.00 0.64
CA GLU A 178 13.00 -6.21 -0.06
C GLU A 178 12.79 -6.90 -1.42
N ILE A 179 11.91 -7.90 -1.47
CA ILE A 179 11.54 -8.57 -2.73
C ILE A 179 10.88 -7.59 -3.70
N ILE A 180 9.91 -6.80 -3.23
CA ILE A 180 9.24 -5.80 -4.07
C ILE A 180 10.27 -4.83 -4.67
N ASN A 181 11.17 -4.27 -3.85
CA ASN A 181 12.19 -3.34 -4.30
C ASN A 181 13.13 -3.99 -5.32
N LYS A 182 13.59 -5.21 -5.05
CA LYS A 182 14.42 -5.98 -5.99
C LYS A 182 13.75 -6.18 -7.34
N ILE A 183 12.44 -6.43 -7.36
CA ILE A 183 11.67 -6.56 -8.61
C ILE A 183 11.58 -5.21 -9.30
N ASP A 184 11.21 -4.16 -8.58
CA ASP A 184 11.03 -2.79 -9.12
C ASP A 184 12.32 -2.26 -9.77
N ASP A 185 13.46 -2.46 -9.10
CA ASP A 185 14.81 -2.10 -9.60
C ASP A 185 15.23 -2.87 -10.88
N ASN A 186 14.53 -3.96 -11.22
CA ASN A 186 14.88 -4.86 -12.32
C ASN A 186 13.79 -4.97 -13.40
N ILE A 187 12.77 -4.10 -13.39
CA ILE A 187 11.80 -3.96 -14.48
C ILE A 187 11.93 -2.59 -15.17
N LYS A 188 11.12 -2.32 -16.19
CA LYS A 188 11.21 -1.03 -16.91
C LYS A 188 10.52 0.06 -16.08
N GLU A 189 10.97 1.32 -16.21
CA GLU A 189 10.30 2.48 -15.58
C GLU A 189 8.81 2.62 -15.95
N SER A 190 8.39 2.05 -17.09
CA SER A 190 6.99 2.06 -17.52
C SER A 190 6.14 0.99 -16.85
N ASP A 191 6.76 -0.01 -16.24
CA ASP A 191 6.08 -1.10 -15.54
C ASP A 191 5.80 -0.65 -14.09
N ILE A 192 4.85 -1.31 -13.43
CA ILE A 192 4.44 -0.92 -12.07
C ILE A 192 4.43 -2.16 -11.18
N VAL A 193 5.16 -2.13 -10.06
CA VAL A 193 5.07 -3.13 -8.99
C VAL A 193 4.18 -2.62 -7.86
N ILE A 194 3.20 -3.42 -7.46
CA ILE A 194 2.24 -3.09 -6.40
C ILE A 194 2.16 -4.26 -5.44
N ARG A 195 2.22 -3.99 -4.14
CA ARG A 195 1.79 -4.95 -3.13
C ARG A 195 0.27 -5.10 -3.24
N TYR A 196 -0.18 -6.30 -3.59
CA TYR A 196 -1.59 -6.58 -3.84
C TYR A 196 -2.28 -7.21 -2.62
N MET A 197 -1.54 -8.05 -1.88
CA MET A 197 -1.94 -8.63 -0.60
C MET A 197 -0.70 -8.96 0.22
N HIS A 198 -0.89 -9.45 1.45
CA HIS A 198 0.15 -9.89 2.38
C HIS A 198 1.30 -10.71 1.78
N ASN A 199 0.99 -11.62 0.85
CA ASN A 199 1.95 -12.48 0.17
C ASN A 199 1.86 -12.39 -1.36
N LYS A 200 1.15 -11.40 -1.90
CA LYS A 200 0.95 -11.24 -3.35
C LYS A 200 1.43 -9.91 -3.87
N ILE A 201 2.08 -9.97 -5.04
CA ILE A 201 2.57 -8.80 -5.77
C ILE A 201 1.83 -8.76 -7.10
N ALA A 202 1.26 -7.61 -7.44
CA ALA A 202 0.77 -7.33 -8.78
C ALA A 202 1.86 -6.56 -9.54
N ILE A 203 2.14 -6.99 -10.77
CA ILE A 203 3.10 -6.36 -11.66
C ILE A 203 2.36 -6.04 -12.95
N LEU A 204 2.31 -4.76 -13.32
CA LEU A 204 1.73 -4.30 -14.56
C LEU A 204 2.83 -4.09 -15.58
N LEU A 205 2.88 -4.95 -16.59
CA LEU A 205 3.89 -4.89 -17.64
C LEU A 205 3.31 -4.19 -18.86
N ASN A 206 3.85 -3.02 -19.18
CA ASN A 206 3.39 -2.19 -20.28
C ASN A 206 4.22 -2.45 -21.53
N LYS A 207 3.56 -2.47 -22.70
CA LYS A 207 4.23 -2.61 -24.02
C LYS A 207 5.14 -3.85 -24.11
N ILE A 208 4.71 -4.96 -23.52
CA ILE A 208 5.41 -6.25 -23.59
C ILE A 208 4.62 -7.22 -24.48
N SER A 209 5.32 -8.05 -25.25
CA SER A 209 4.69 -9.17 -25.96
C SER A 209 4.57 -10.41 -25.07
N VAL A 210 3.75 -11.39 -25.48
CA VAL A 210 3.61 -12.65 -24.73
C VAL A 210 4.90 -13.48 -24.79
N GLU A 211 5.64 -13.37 -25.88
CA GLU A 211 6.92 -14.03 -26.08
C GLU A 211 7.98 -13.45 -25.13
N GLU A 212 8.01 -12.12 -24.95
CA GLU A 212 8.91 -11.44 -24.02
C GLU A 212 8.55 -11.70 -22.55
N LEU A 213 7.27 -11.94 -22.25
CA LEU A 213 6.79 -12.19 -20.89
C LEU A 213 7.54 -13.34 -20.22
N HIS A 214 7.82 -14.43 -20.95
CA HIS A 214 8.56 -15.57 -20.40
C HIS A 214 9.97 -15.18 -19.93
N THR A 215 10.65 -14.31 -20.68
CA THR A 215 12.00 -13.84 -20.33
C THR A 215 11.96 -12.96 -19.07
N VAL A 216 10.95 -12.07 -18.98
CA VAL A 216 10.75 -11.23 -17.78
C VAL A 216 10.41 -12.07 -16.56
N LEU A 217 9.55 -13.08 -16.73
CA LEU A 217 9.17 -14.00 -15.65
C LEU A 217 10.35 -14.80 -15.11
N GLU A 218 11.16 -15.39 -15.99
CA GLU A 218 12.36 -16.13 -15.58
C GLU A 218 13.35 -15.21 -14.87
N ARG A 219 13.52 -13.97 -15.34
CA ARG A 219 14.34 -12.96 -14.65
C ARG A 219 13.82 -12.66 -13.25
N ILE A 220 12.53 -12.32 -13.11
CA ILE A 220 11.90 -12.04 -11.80
C ILE A 220 12.02 -13.25 -10.88
N LYS A 221 11.74 -14.45 -11.39
CA LYS A 221 11.83 -15.69 -10.62
C LYS A 221 13.24 -15.91 -10.10
N ASN A 222 14.25 -15.77 -10.96
CA ASN A 222 15.65 -15.87 -10.54
C ASN A 222 15.98 -14.82 -9.47
N LEU A 223 15.55 -13.56 -9.63
CA LEU A 223 15.80 -12.52 -8.62
C LEU A 223 15.21 -12.86 -7.24
N VAL A 224 14.01 -13.45 -7.21
CA VAL A 224 13.29 -13.74 -5.96
C VAL A 224 13.75 -15.05 -5.31
N GLU A 225 13.93 -16.11 -6.10
CA GLU A 225 14.19 -17.47 -5.63
C GLU A 225 15.69 -17.77 -5.37
N LEU A 226 16.59 -16.83 -5.68
CA LEU A 226 18.01 -16.99 -5.40
C LEU A 226 18.26 -17.22 -3.89
N LYS A 227 19.04 -18.26 -3.57
CA LYS A 227 19.33 -18.78 -2.21
C LYS A 227 20.11 -17.82 -1.28
N ASN A 228 20.29 -16.56 -1.64
CA ASN A 228 21.12 -15.61 -0.89
C ASN A 228 20.34 -14.89 0.22
N TYR A 229 19.40 -15.57 0.89
CA TYR A 229 18.83 -15.03 2.12
C TYR A 229 19.61 -15.60 3.30
N GLU A 230 20.08 -14.72 4.19
CA GLU A 230 21.00 -15.03 5.29
C GLU A 230 20.49 -16.12 6.25
N ASP A 231 19.19 -16.38 6.25
CA ASP A 231 18.45 -17.24 7.17
C ASP A 231 18.17 -18.65 6.65
N SER A 232 18.82 -19.10 5.56
CA SER A 232 18.57 -20.39 4.90
C SER A 232 17.14 -20.57 4.38
N SER A 233 16.34 -19.52 4.39
CA SER A 233 14.97 -19.60 3.90
C SER A 233 14.91 -19.85 2.39
N VAL A 234 13.85 -20.54 1.99
CA VAL A 234 13.52 -20.78 0.60
C VAL A 234 12.29 -19.99 0.25
N ILE A 235 12.42 -19.17 -0.79
CA ILE A 235 11.33 -18.39 -1.36
C ILE A 235 10.99 -19.00 -2.71
N LYS A 236 9.71 -19.28 -2.93
CA LYS A 236 9.20 -19.74 -4.22
C LYS A 236 8.21 -18.72 -4.76
N LEU A 237 8.33 -18.41 -6.04
CA LEU A 237 7.46 -17.49 -6.74
C LEU A 237 6.48 -18.27 -7.63
N ASN A 238 5.21 -18.26 -7.25
CA ASN A 238 4.14 -18.70 -8.13
C ASN A 238 3.56 -17.49 -8.83
N TYR A 239 3.04 -17.68 -10.05
CA TYR A 239 2.49 -16.56 -10.80
C TYR A 239 1.40 -17.01 -11.77
N GLY A 240 0.55 -16.05 -12.12
CA GLY A 240 -0.47 -16.16 -13.14
C GLY A 240 -0.69 -14.78 -13.74
N TYR A 241 -0.99 -14.73 -15.03
CA TYR A 241 -1.14 -13.47 -15.74
C TYR A 241 -2.44 -13.42 -16.51
N SER A 242 -2.85 -12.21 -16.86
CA SER A 242 -3.91 -11.91 -17.79
C SER A 242 -3.46 -10.78 -18.73
N ILE A 243 -3.97 -10.81 -19.96
CA ILE A 243 -3.63 -9.84 -21.01
C ILE A 243 -4.84 -8.96 -21.24
N PHE A 244 -4.65 -7.64 -21.23
CA PHE A 244 -5.67 -6.68 -21.61
C PHE A 244 -5.59 -6.33 -23.11
N GLU A 245 -6.71 -6.54 -23.81
CA GLU A 245 -6.86 -6.27 -25.25
C GLU A 245 -8.13 -5.44 -25.55
N GLY A 246 -8.45 -4.46 -24.70
CA GLY A 246 -9.47 -3.43 -24.97
C GLY A 246 -10.83 -3.64 -24.29
N ASN A 247 -11.36 -4.87 -24.30
CA ASN A 247 -12.75 -5.11 -23.87
C ASN A 247 -12.89 -5.86 -22.52
N LYS A 248 -11.78 -6.24 -21.88
CA LYS A 248 -11.86 -6.93 -20.59
C LYS A 248 -12.16 -5.94 -19.46
N SER A 249 -13.06 -6.30 -18.55
CA SER A 249 -13.21 -5.58 -17.28
C SER A 249 -11.99 -5.82 -16.39
N ILE A 250 -11.77 -4.90 -15.44
CA ILE A 250 -10.66 -4.97 -14.49
C ILE A 250 -10.81 -6.21 -13.61
N GLU A 251 -12.03 -6.49 -13.18
CA GLU A 251 -12.36 -7.68 -12.38
C GLU A 251 -11.98 -8.95 -13.11
N ASN A 252 -12.34 -9.06 -14.40
CA ASN A 252 -12.02 -10.23 -15.21
C ASN A 252 -10.51 -10.40 -15.39
N LEU A 253 -9.75 -9.31 -15.55
CA LEU A 253 -8.29 -9.37 -15.63
C LEU A 253 -7.68 -9.91 -14.33
N MET A 254 -8.12 -9.42 -13.18
CA MET A 254 -7.60 -9.83 -11.88
C MET A 254 -7.97 -11.29 -11.59
N GLU A 255 -9.24 -11.66 -11.80
CA GLU A 255 -9.71 -13.03 -11.59
C GLU A 255 -9.01 -14.05 -12.51
N GLU A 256 -8.76 -13.69 -13.78
CA GLU A 256 -8.04 -14.53 -14.73
C GLU A 256 -6.60 -14.80 -14.26
N ALA A 257 -5.88 -13.74 -13.85
CA ALA A 257 -4.52 -13.87 -13.33
C ALA A 257 -4.47 -14.76 -12.08
N GLU A 258 -5.35 -14.54 -11.10
CA GLU A 258 -5.42 -15.38 -9.89
C GLU A 258 -5.83 -16.82 -10.18
N LYS A 259 -6.78 -17.04 -11.09
CA LYS A 259 -7.22 -18.38 -11.49
C LYS A 259 -6.08 -19.17 -12.12
N ASN A 260 -5.20 -18.51 -12.87
CA ASN A 260 -4.04 -19.15 -13.48
C ASN A 260 -3.01 -19.60 -12.43
N ILE A 261 -2.81 -18.85 -11.35
CA ILE A 261 -2.00 -19.30 -10.19
C ILE A 261 -2.62 -20.58 -9.59
N LYS A 262 -3.91 -20.53 -9.25
CA LYS A 262 -4.62 -21.64 -8.59
C LYS A 262 -4.57 -22.93 -9.41
N LYS A 263 -4.73 -22.84 -10.74
CA LYS A 263 -4.62 -23.99 -11.65
C LYS A 263 -3.23 -24.61 -11.59
N LYS A 264 -2.17 -23.79 -11.67
CA LYS A 264 -0.77 -24.25 -11.62
C LYS A 264 -0.48 -24.95 -10.29
N LEU A 265 -0.84 -24.33 -9.16
CA LEU A 265 -0.67 -24.91 -7.83
C LEU A 265 -1.41 -26.23 -7.66
N LYS A 266 -2.63 -26.36 -8.22
CA LYS A 266 -3.40 -27.61 -8.17
C LYS A 266 -2.69 -28.74 -8.92
N ILE A 267 -2.10 -28.46 -10.08
CA ILE A 267 -1.35 -29.44 -10.86
C ILE A 267 -0.10 -29.88 -10.10
N GLU A 268 0.67 -28.93 -9.55
CA GLU A 268 1.88 -29.25 -8.78
C GLU A 268 1.58 -30.11 -7.55
N ARG A 269 0.48 -29.81 -6.82
CA ARG A 269 0.04 -30.63 -5.68
C ARG A 269 -0.37 -32.04 -6.11
N TRP A 270 -1.05 -32.17 -7.24
CA TRP A 270 -1.43 -33.49 -7.77
C TRP A 270 -0.19 -34.31 -8.16
N LEU A 271 0.78 -33.70 -8.84
CA LEU A 271 2.04 -34.36 -9.22
C LEU A 271 2.87 -34.80 -8.03
N LYS A 272 2.84 -34.08 -6.90
CA LYS A 272 3.54 -34.47 -5.67
C LYS A 272 2.94 -35.69 -4.94
N ASN A 273 1.69 -36.03 -5.26
CA ASN A 273 0.97 -37.14 -4.63
C ASN A 273 0.96 -38.42 -5.49
N LEU A 274 1.58 -38.39 -6.67
CA LEU A 274 1.82 -39.55 -7.52
C LEU A 274 3.19 -40.15 -7.20
#